data_AF-A0AAW0WLZ6-F1
#
_entry.id   AF-A0AAW0WLZ6-F1
#
_cell.length_a   1.000
_cell.length_b   1.000
_cell.length_c   1.000
_cell.angle_alpha   90.00
_cell.angle_beta   90.00
_cell.angle_gamma   90.00
#
_symmetry.space_group_name_H-M   'P 1'
#
loop_
_entity.id
_entity.type
_entity.pdbx_description
1 polymer ?
#
loop_
_entity_poly.entity_id
_entity_poly.type
_entity_poly.pdbx_seq_one_letter_code
_entity_poly.pdbx_strand_id
1 'polypeptide(L)'
;MIIWALGTLDSIKKPTMHYAWSKVKQQLTFSRKATERKCFAFTRSDKPSLKRWPRFHLADPAAREFTARLGPDGGSRGYSAITQQYSDTGLAWYINGYLVPDVYIKRNTKYRFLVEGGSNPYDPRSYHPMIITDEPHGAYSQLSEDQQKEVRVLAGIGYSVRGDPRPLAAGRLCLWKHTQDGDRRKDVEFSTFERFRNSLMLQCGEGEAAVLEFTPNKS
;
A
#
# COMPACT_ATOMS: atom_id res chain seq x y z
N MET A 1 6.35 29.93 -8.20
CA MET A 1 7.16 28.88 -7.55
C MET A 1 6.37 27.58 -7.65
N ILE A 2 6.95 26.55 -8.26
CA ILE A 2 6.37 25.21 -8.32
C ILE A 2 7.08 24.41 -7.24
N ILE A 3 6.34 23.97 -6.22
CA ILE A 3 6.85 23.06 -5.21
C ILE A 3 6.52 21.66 -5.69
N TRP A 4 7.55 20.92 -6.10
CA TRP A 4 7.36 19.56 -6.58
C TRP A 4 7.03 18.63 -5.42
N ALA A 5 7.72 18.74 -4.27
CA ALA A 5 7.49 17.91 -3.09
C ALA A 5 7.43 18.67 -1.76
N LEU A 6 6.53 18.26 -0.89
CA LEU A 6 6.38 18.78 0.47
C LEU A 6 5.93 17.61 1.37
N GLY A 7 6.84 17.09 2.19
CA GLY A 7 6.76 15.76 2.80
C GLY A 7 7.66 15.60 4.04
N THR A 8 7.28 14.75 4.99
CA THR A 8 8.29 14.09 5.84
C THR A 8 8.96 12.98 5.04
N LEU A 9 10.25 12.72 5.27
CA LEU A 9 10.92 11.57 4.66
C LEU A 9 10.46 10.26 5.33
N ASP A 10 10.55 9.15 4.61
CA ASP A 10 10.32 7.81 5.17
C ASP A 10 11.49 7.32 6.05
N SER A 11 11.40 6.09 6.56
CA SER A 11 12.45 5.46 7.39
C SER A 11 13.80 5.32 6.66
N ILE A 12 13.80 5.36 5.32
CA ILE A 12 14.98 5.23 4.45
C ILE A 12 15.38 6.61 3.88
N LYS A 13 14.81 7.71 4.41
CA LYS A 13 15.06 9.09 4.00
C LYS A 13 14.67 9.42 2.54
N LYS A 14 13.73 8.68 1.94
CA LYS A 14 13.21 8.96 0.59
C LYS A 14 11.97 9.89 0.65
N PRO A 15 11.81 10.78 -0.36
CA PRO A 15 10.61 11.60 -0.49
C PRO A 15 9.49 10.81 -1.19
N THR A 16 8.72 10.04 -0.42
CA THR A 16 7.74 9.07 -0.96
C THR A 16 6.31 9.63 -1.08
N MET A 17 5.98 10.76 -0.44
CA MET A 17 4.65 11.35 -0.51
C MET A 17 4.62 12.89 -0.39
N HIS A 18 3.60 13.49 -1.00
CA HIS A 18 3.19 14.88 -0.79
C HIS A 18 2.08 14.95 0.27
N TYR A 19 2.26 15.74 1.34
CA TYR A 19 1.18 16.02 2.31
C TYR A 19 0.32 17.25 1.93
N ALA A 20 0.82 18.07 1.02
CA ALA A 20 0.15 19.30 0.57
C ALA A 20 -0.08 19.25 -0.94
N TRP A 21 -1.33 19.49 -1.32
CA TRP A 21 -1.76 19.54 -2.71
C TRP A 21 -2.89 20.55 -2.85
N SER A 22 -3.04 21.13 -4.04
CA SER A 22 -4.11 22.08 -4.32
C SER A 22 -5.44 21.36 -4.53
N LYS A 23 -6.42 21.63 -3.66
CA LYS A 23 -7.79 21.10 -3.74
C LYS A 23 -8.54 21.46 -5.02
N VAL A 24 -8.09 22.52 -5.69
CA VAL A 24 -8.65 23.02 -6.94
C VAL A 24 -7.64 22.92 -8.06
N LYS A 25 -8.12 22.78 -9.30
CA LYS A 25 -7.27 22.85 -10.49
C LYS A 25 -6.63 24.24 -10.55
N GLN A 26 -5.29 24.29 -10.59
CA GLN A 26 -4.53 25.54 -10.70
C GLN A 26 -4.06 25.69 -12.14
N GLN A 27 -4.40 26.79 -12.80
CA GLN A 27 -3.84 27.11 -14.11
C GLN A 27 -2.45 27.72 -13.93
N LEU A 28 -1.45 27.13 -14.56
CA LEU A 28 -0.09 27.65 -14.60
C LEU A 28 0.05 28.55 -15.83
N THR A 29 0.19 29.86 -15.59
CA THR A 29 0.54 30.82 -16.66
C THR A 29 2.05 31.04 -16.64
N PHE A 30 2.74 30.65 -17.71
CA PHE A 30 4.20 30.80 -17.83
C PHE A 30 4.66 32.16 -18.36
N SER A 31 3.73 33.08 -18.64
CA SER A 31 4.03 34.45 -19.06
C SER A 31 4.58 35.29 -17.90
N ARG A 32 5.46 36.26 -18.19
CA ARG A 32 5.93 37.25 -17.20
C ARG A 32 4.75 38.08 -16.70
N LYS A 33 4.25 37.76 -15.50
CA LYS A 33 3.41 38.67 -14.71
C LYS A 33 4.29 39.65 -13.93
N ALA A 34 3.77 40.82 -13.63
CA ALA A 34 4.40 41.75 -12.69
C ALA A 34 4.68 41.05 -11.36
N THR A 35 5.77 41.44 -10.69
CA THR A 35 6.25 40.79 -9.46
C THR A 35 5.23 40.94 -8.33
N GLU A 36 4.42 39.93 -8.07
CA GLU A 36 3.50 39.89 -6.94
C GLU A 36 4.18 39.23 -5.72
N ARG A 37 4.28 39.96 -4.60
CA ARG A 37 4.87 39.45 -3.35
C ARG A 37 3.86 38.62 -2.55
N LYS A 38 3.47 37.46 -3.08
CA LYS A 38 2.57 36.49 -2.43
C LYS A 38 3.33 35.41 -1.63
N CYS A 39 4.38 35.81 -0.92
CA CYS A 39 5.14 34.89 -0.08
C CYS A 39 4.36 34.64 1.22
N PHE A 40 4.09 33.38 1.53
CA PHE A 40 3.57 32.96 2.84
C PHE A 40 4.48 31.86 3.39
N ALA A 41 4.62 31.81 4.72
CA ALA A 41 5.46 30.81 5.36
C ALA A 41 4.74 29.44 5.34
N PHE A 42 5.43 28.41 4.85
CA PHE A 42 4.96 27.01 4.88
C PHE A 42 5.14 26.36 6.27
N THR A 43 5.48 27.14 7.30
CA THR A 43 5.88 26.67 8.63
C THR A 43 4.70 26.37 9.56
N ARG A 44 3.45 26.67 9.16
CA ARG A 44 2.25 26.42 9.98
C ARG A 44 1.35 25.36 9.35
N SER A 45 1.16 24.28 10.09
CA SER A 45 0.15 23.25 9.85
C SER A 45 -0.89 23.34 10.97
N ASP A 46 -1.85 24.26 10.85
CA ASP A 46 -3.07 24.24 11.68
C ASP A 46 -4.08 23.19 11.15
N LYS A 47 -3.58 22.08 10.59
CA LYS A 47 -4.45 20.99 10.17
C LYS A 47 -4.81 20.17 11.42
N PRO A 48 -6.10 20.00 11.74
CA PRO A 48 -6.51 19.13 12.83
C PRO A 48 -5.95 17.73 12.60
N SER A 49 -5.52 17.07 13.68
CA SER A 49 -5.09 15.68 13.63
C SER A 49 -6.27 14.84 13.14
N LEU A 50 -6.13 14.29 11.94
CA LEU A 50 -7.15 13.43 11.37
C LEU A 50 -7.16 12.12 12.13
N LYS A 51 -8.34 11.70 12.59
CA LYS A 51 -8.47 10.41 13.27
C LYS A 51 -8.19 9.28 12.28
N ARG A 52 -7.18 8.47 12.58
CA ARG A 52 -6.87 7.24 11.83
C ARG A 52 -8.08 6.31 11.80
N TRP A 53 -8.26 5.57 10.70
CA TRP A 53 -9.20 4.47 10.69
C TRP A 53 -8.71 3.35 11.64
N PRO A 54 -9.63 2.65 12.33
CA PRO A 54 -9.25 1.54 13.19
C PRO A 54 -8.61 0.43 12.37
N ARG A 55 -7.67 -0.29 12.99
CA ARG A 55 -7.14 -1.53 12.40
C ARG A 55 -8.22 -2.61 12.53
N PHE A 56 -8.34 -3.44 11.51
CA PHE A 56 -9.23 -4.60 11.55
C PHE A 56 -8.45 -5.85 11.95
N HIS A 57 -9.01 -6.66 12.84
CA HIS A 57 -8.38 -7.87 13.36
C HIS A 57 -9.09 -9.10 12.79
N LEU A 58 -8.42 -9.84 11.92
CA LEU A 58 -8.90 -11.10 11.36
C LEU A 58 -8.48 -12.26 12.27
N ALA A 59 -9.34 -12.59 13.23
CA ALA A 59 -9.05 -13.60 14.26
C ALA A 59 -10.03 -14.80 14.27
N ASP A 60 -10.76 -15.02 13.18
CA ASP A 60 -11.66 -16.17 13.05
C ASP A 60 -10.86 -17.50 13.14
N PRO A 61 -11.09 -18.33 14.18
CA PRO A 61 -10.39 -19.60 14.34
C PRO A 61 -10.64 -20.61 13.22
N ALA A 62 -11.75 -20.47 12.49
CA ALA A 62 -12.15 -21.33 11.38
C ALA A 62 -11.55 -20.90 10.04
N ALA A 63 -11.13 -19.64 9.90
CA ALA A 63 -10.52 -19.14 8.67
C ALA A 63 -9.26 -19.95 8.33
N ARG A 64 -9.16 -20.44 7.09
CA ARG A 64 -7.99 -21.12 6.52
C ARG A 64 -7.53 -20.51 5.21
N GLU A 65 -8.35 -19.62 4.65
CA GLU A 65 -8.12 -18.97 3.38
C GLU A 65 -8.32 -17.46 3.51
N PHE A 66 -7.44 -16.70 2.88
CA PHE A 66 -7.47 -15.25 2.85
C PHE A 66 -7.31 -14.77 1.42
N THR A 67 -8.11 -13.79 1.00
CA THR A 67 -7.96 -13.17 -0.32
C THR A 67 -7.15 -11.89 -0.18
N ALA A 68 -6.06 -11.76 -0.93
CA ALA A 68 -5.18 -10.61 -0.95
C ALA A 68 -5.30 -9.86 -2.28
N ARG A 69 -5.77 -8.61 -2.22
CA ARG A 69 -5.99 -7.73 -3.38
C ARG A 69 -5.34 -6.38 -3.16
N LEU A 70 -5.11 -5.62 -4.22
CA LEU A 70 -4.62 -4.25 -4.10
C LEU A 70 -5.77 -3.25 -4.05
N GLY A 71 -5.50 -2.07 -3.50
CA GLY A 71 -6.42 -0.93 -3.51
C GLY A 71 -5.72 0.35 -3.09
N PRO A 72 -6.39 1.51 -3.12
CA PRO A 72 -5.78 2.77 -2.70
C PRO A 72 -5.44 2.71 -1.22
N ASP A 73 -4.38 3.40 -0.84
CA ASP A 73 -3.81 3.42 0.52
C ASP A 73 -4.70 4.12 1.57
N GLY A 74 -5.76 4.81 1.16
CA GLY A 74 -6.64 5.56 2.07
C GLY A 74 -6.01 6.83 2.64
N GLY A 75 -4.88 7.27 2.05
CA GLY A 75 -4.17 8.48 2.44
C GLY A 75 -3.86 8.58 3.93
N SER A 76 -3.99 9.79 4.49
CA SER A 76 -3.61 10.11 5.87
C SER A 76 -4.53 9.54 6.96
N ARG A 77 -5.58 8.78 6.60
CA ARG A 77 -6.41 8.03 7.55
C ARG A 77 -6.20 6.52 7.47
N GLY A 78 -5.73 6.02 6.32
CA GLY A 78 -5.54 4.60 6.03
C GLY A 78 -4.14 4.11 6.35
N TYR A 79 -3.47 3.52 5.35
CA TYR A 79 -2.18 2.85 5.46
C TYR A 79 -1.16 3.66 6.26
N SER A 80 -0.96 4.94 5.91
CA SER A 80 0.09 5.72 6.57
C SER A 80 -0.19 6.06 8.02
N ALA A 81 -1.44 6.26 8.38
CA ALA A 81 -1.81 6.43 9.78
C ALA A 81 -1.76 5.12 10.58
N ILE A 82 -1.95 3.98 9.89
CA ILE A 82 -1.92 2.63 10.46
C ILE A 82 -0.48 2.20 10.71
N THR A 83 0.39 2.24 9.70
CA THR A 83 1.75 1.70 9.74
C THR A 83 2.81 2.73 10.12
N GLN A 84 2.48 4.03 10.09
CA GLN A 84 3.45 5.13 10.16
C GLN A 84 4.45 5.15 8.98
N GLN A 85 4.03 4.57 7.85
CA GLN A 85 4.82 4.51 6.62
C GLN A 85 4.03 5.01 5.42
N TYR A 86 4.70 5.36 4.33
CA TYR A 86 4.03 5.79 3.12
C TYR A 86 4.00 4.66 2.09
N SER A 87 2.95 4.65 1.26
CA SER A 87 2.91 3.76 0.11
C SER A 87 3.47 4.49 -1.11
N ASP A 88 4.59 3.99 -1.63
CA ASP A 88 5.27 4.55 -2.80
C ASP A 88 4.40 4.54 -4.06
N THR A 89 3.62 3.48 -4.25
CA THR A 89 2.70 3.35 -5.39
C THR A 89 1.35 3.99 -5.11
N GLY A 90 1.08 4.34 -3.85
CA GLY A 90 -0.24 4.74 -3.37
C GLY A 90 -1.25 3.60 -3.27
N LEU A 91 -0.77 2.37 -3.39
CA LEU A 91 -1.54 1.15 -3.22
C LEU A 91 -1.18 0.45 -1.90
N ALA A 92 -2.14 -0.26 -1.34
CA ALA A 92 -1.95 -1.09 -0.17
C ALA A 92 -2.65 -2.44 -0.35
N TRP A 93 -2.22 -3.42 0.44
CA TRP A 93 -2.86 -4.73 0.49
C TRP A 93 -4.18 -4.69 1.25
N TYR A 94 -5.19 -5.29 0.64
CA TYR A 94 -6.49 -5.57 1.20
C TYR A 94 -6.62 -7.06 1.43
N ILE A 95 -6.73 -7.49 2.69
CA ILE A 95 -6.94 -8.89 3.05
C ILE A 95 -8.40 -9.07 3.43
N ASN A 96 -9.11 -9.96 2.73
CA ASN A 96 -10.55 -10.15 2.84
C ASN A 96 -11.35 -8.84 2.70
N GLY A 97 -10.83 -7.90 1.92
CA GLY A 97 -11.45 -6.59 1.68
C GLY A 97 -11.17 -5.52 2.74
N TYR A 98 -10.40 -5.83 3.79
CA TYR A 98 -9.95 -4.85 4.79
C TYR A 98 -8.56 -4.33 4.48
N LEU A 99 -8.33 -3.03 4.67
CA LEU A 99 -7.04 -2.37 4.42
C LEU A 99 -6.04 -2.72 5.52
N VAL A 100 -4.89 -3.32 5.15
CA VAL A 100 -3.80 -3.74 6.07
C VAL A 100 -4.28 -4.23 7.45
N PRO A 101 -5.09 -5.31 7.49
CA PRO A 101 -5.60 -5.83 8.75
C PRO A 101 -4.52 -6.67 9.46
N ASP A 102 -4.67 -6.81 10.78
CA ASP A 102 -3.88 -7.74 11.57
C ASP A 102 -4.49 -9.15 11.42
N VAL A 103 -3.73 -10.09 10.87
CA VAL A 103 -4.18 -11.47 10.60
C VAL A 103 -3.67 -12.40 11.69
N TYR A 104 -4.58 -12.98 12.47
CA TYR A 104 -4.25 -13.93 13.54
C TYR A 104 -4.43 -15.36 13.04
N ILE A 105 -3.34 -16.12 13.09
CA ILE A 105 -3.28 -17.50 12.60
C ILE A 105 -2.68 -18.41 13.67
N LYS A 106 -3.06 -19.69 13.64
CA LYS A 106 -2.61 -20.72 14.58
C LYS A 106 -1.35 -21.38 14.07
N ARG A 107 -0.42 -21.65 14.99
CA ARG A 107 0.80 -22.41 14.66
C ARG A 107 0.46 -23.82 14.16
N ASN A 108 1.35 -24.38 13.34
CA ASN A 108 1.25 -25.73 12.77
C ASN A 108 -0.05 -25.98 11.99
N THR A 109 -0.65 -24.92 11.46
CA THR A 109 -1.88 -24.99 10.66
C THR A 109 -1.59 -24.43 9.28
N LYS A 110 -2.00 -25.14 8.23
CA LYS A 110 -1.80 -24.71 6.85
C LYS A 110 -2.86 -23.67 6.46
N TYR A 111 -2.39 -22.53 5.95
CA TYR A 111 -3.21 -21.43 5.44
C TYR A 111 -2.92 -21.20 3.96
N ARG A 112 -3.92 -20.66 3.25
CA ARG A 112 -3.82 -20.27 1.83
C ARG A 112 -4.14 -18.79 1.69
N PHE A 113 -3.25 -18.05 1.03
CA PHE A 113 -3.51 -16.69 0.59
C PHE A 113 -3.74 -16.71 -0.92
N LEU A 114 -4.93 -16.33 -1.36
CA LEU A 114 -5.27 -16.13 -2.77
C LEU A 114 -4.80 -14.73 -3.16
N VAL A 115 -3.64 -14.67 -3.81
CA VAL A 115 -2.95 -13.42 -4.16
C VAL A 115 -3.35 -12.98 -5.55
N GLU A 116 -3.87 -11.75 -5.63
CA GLU A 116 -4.30 -11.10 -6.88
C GLU A 116 -3.61 -9.73 -7.03
N GLY A 117 -2.27 -9.75 -6.99
CA GLY A 117 -1.41 -8.56 -7.02
C GLY A 117 -0.81 -8.20 -8.37
N GLY A 118 -1.14 -8.97 -9.43
CA GLY A 118 -0.68 -8.74 -10.80
C GLY A 118 0.65 -9.43 -11.14
N SER A 119 0.73 -10.02 -12.33
CA SER A 119 1.79 -10.96 -12.73
C SER A 119 2.78 -10.40 -13.76
N ASN A 120 2.65 -9.14 -14.17
CA ASN A 120 3.51 -8.53 -15.19
C ASN A 120 4.70 -7.76 -14.59
N PRO A 121 5.90 -8.35 -14.47
CA PRO A 121 7.07 -7.69 -13.86
C PRO A 121 7.54 -6.42 -14.59
N TYR A 122 7.11 -6.21 -15.84
CA TYR A 122 7.45 -5.01 -16.62
C TYR A 122 6.55 -3.80 -16.29
N ASP A 123 5.47 -4.00 -15.53
CA ASP A 123 4.64 -2.93 -14.99
C ASP A 123 4.76 -2.86 -13.47
N PRO A 124 5.79 -2.16 -12.93
CA PRO A 124 6.02 -2.07 -11.49
C PRO A 124 4.88 -1.35 -10.75
N ARG A 125 3.97 -0.66 -11.45
CA ARG A 125 2.80 -0.02 -10.82
C ARG A 125 1.68 -1.01 -10.54
N SER A 126 1.69 -2.17 -11.19
CA SER A 126 0.64 -3.18 -11.05
C SER A 126 1.18 -4.58 -10.74
N TYR A 127 2.50 -4.73 -10.58
CA TYR A 127 3.16 -5.96 -10.18
C TYR A 127 3.53 -5.96 -8.69
N HIS A 128 2.67 -6.56 -7.88
CA HIS A 128 2.88 -6.68 -6.43
C HIS A 128 2.78 -8.15 -6.02
N PRO A 129 3.86 -8.93 -6.13
CA PRO A 129 3.88 -10.25 -5.52
C PRO A 129 3.79 -10.15 -3.99
N MET A 130 3.12 -11.11 -3.37
CA MET A 130 3.02 -11.19 -1.92
C MET A 130 4.11 -12.08 -1.35
N ILE A 131 4.84 -11.54 -0.38
CA ILE A 131 5.89 -12.21 0.38
C ILE A 131 5.56 -12.01 1.86
N ILE A 132 5.72 -13.06 2.66
CA ILE A 132 5.58 -13.00 4.11
C ILE A 132 6.98 -13.06 4.71
N THR A 133 7.35 -12.04 5.46
CA THR A 133 8.65 -11.90 6.12
C THR A 133 8.46 -11.58 7.60
N ASP A 134 9.54 -11.57 8.38
CA ASP A 134 9.56 -10.99 9.72
C ASP A 134 9.99 -9.51 9.75
N GLU A 135 10.21 -8.90 8.59
CA GLU A 135 10.51 -7.47 8.48
C GLU A 135 9.22 -6.65 8.69
N PRO A 136 9.18 -5.75 9.69
CA PRO A 136 7.95 -5.08 10.11
C PRO A 136 7.45 -3.98 9.16
N HIS A 137 8.28 -3.51 8.23
CA HIS A 137 8.02 -2.40 7.33
C HIS A 137 7.58 -2.83 5.93
N GLY A 138 7.78 -4.09 5.55
CA GLY A 138 7.46 -4.63 4.24
C GLY A 138 8.42 -4.15 3.15
N ALA A 139 7.91 -4.03 1.92
CA ALA A 139 8.68 -3.54 0.76
C ALA A 139 10.04 -4.25 0.56
N TYR A 140 10.10 -5.57 0.77
CA TYR A 140 11.32 -6.37 0.72
C TYR A 140 12.22 -6.08 -0.51
N SER A 141 11.61 -5.91 -1.68
CA SER A 141 12.33 -5.62 -2.94
C SER A 141 13.01 -4.25 -2.97
N GLN A 142 12.70 -3.35 -2.04
CA GLN A 142 13.28 -2.01 -1.95
C GLN A 142 14.45 -1.93 -0.96
N LEU A 143 14.66 -2.99 -0.16
CA LEU A 143 15.77 -3.10 0.76
C LEU A 143 17.08 -3.31 -0.01
N SER A 144 18.21 -2.87 0.56
CA SER A 144 19.53 -3.19 0.02
C SER A 144 19.80 -4.70 0.11
N GLU A 145 20.77 -5.21 -0.66
CA GLU A 145 21.12 -6.63 -0.61
C GLU A 145 21.51 -7.10 0.79
N ASP A 146 22.22 -6.27 1.56
CA ASP A 146 22.63 -6.63 2.92
C ASP A 146 21.43 -6.66 3.88
N GLN A 147 20.49 -5.71 3.74
CA GLN A 147 19.24 -5.74 4.50
C GLN A 147 18.38 -6.95 4.13
N GLN A 148 18.31 -7.31 2.85
CA GLN A 148 17.55 -8.48 2.39
C GLN A 148 18.10 -9.80 2.96
N LYS A 149 19.40 -9.89 3.24
CA LYS A 149 20.03 -11.07 3.88
C LYS A 149 19.68 -11.19 5.36
N GLU A 150 19.42 -10.08 6.04
CA GLU A 150 19.02 -10.06 7.46
C GLU A 150 17.55 -10.42 7.66
N VAL A 151 16.72 -10.23 6.63
CA VAL A 151 15.29 -10.52 6.68
C VAL A 151 15.03 -12.01 6.49
N ARG A 152 14.26 -12.60 7.39
CA ARG A 152 13.81 -13.97 7.25
C ARG A 152 12.54 -14.02 6.42
N VAL A 153 12.64 -14.69 5.28
CA VAL A 153 11.48 -14.96 4.44
C VAL A 153 10.74 -16.19 4.95
N LEU A 154 9.46 -16.03 5.27
CA LEU A 154 8.60 -17.08 5.80
C LEU A 154 7.77 -17.76 4.71
N ALA A 155 7.37 -17.03 3.66
CA ALA A 155 6.70 -17.57 2.48
C ALA A 155 6.78 -16.61 1.28
N GLY A 156 6.59 -17.14 0.06
CA GLY A 156 6.34 -16.33 -1.13
C GLY A 156 7.55 -16.03 -2.01
N ILE A 157 8.75 -16.48 -1.61
CA ILE A 157 9.94 -16.51 -2.45
C ILE A 157 10.35 -17.95 -2.70
N GLY A 158 10.71 -18.25 -3.94
CA GLY A 158 11.48 -19.42 -4.33
C GLY A 158 12.84 -18.98 -4.87
N TYR A 159 13.77 -19.91 -5.00
CA TYR A 159 15.11 -19.61 -5.50
C TYR A 159 15.29 -20.23 -6.89
N SER A 160 15.89 -19.48 -7.80
CA SER A 160 16.31 -20.00 -9.10
C SER A 160 17.41 -21.06 -8.91
N VAL A 161 17.73 -21.83 -9.95
CA VAL A 161 18.87 -22.76 -9.92
C VAL A 161 20.19 -22.05 -9.60
N ARG A 162 20.28 -20.74 -9.90
CA ARG A 162 21.44 -19.89 -9.60
C ARG A 162 21.40 -19.27 -8.20
N GLY A 163 20.33 -19.53 -7.43
CA GLY A 163 20.13 -18.96 -6.10
C GLY A 163 19.46 -17.59 -6.08
N ASP A 164 18.97 -17.08 -7.21
CA ASP A 164 18.30 -15.77 -7.24
C ASP A 164 16.90 -15.87 -6.62
N PRO A 165 16.53 -14.98 -5.68
CA PRO A 165 15.18 -14.97 -5.13
C PRO A 165 14.16 -14.56 -6.20
N ARG A 166 13.08 -15.32 -6.33
CA ARG A 166 11.95 -15.04 -7.22
C ARG A 166 10.64 -15.12 -6.46
N PRO A 167 9.77 -14.10 -6.59
CA PRO A 167 8.44 -14.18 -6.01
C PRO A 167 7.62 -15.31 -6.64
N LEU A 168 6.88 -16.05 -5.81
CA LEU A 168 6.08 -17.20 -6.24
C LEU A 168 4.59 -16.86 -6.41
N ALA A 169 4.10 -15.85 -5.69
CA ALA A 169 2.68 -15.58 -5.61
C ALA A 169 2.38 -14.12 -6.00
N ALA A 170 1.96 -13.93 -7.25
CA ALA A 170 1.52 -12.63 -7.77
C ALA A 170 0.08 -12.70 -8.31
N GLY A 171 -0.22 -13.70 -9.15
CA GLY A 171 -1.56 -13.97 -9.66
C GLY A 171 -2.08 -12.90 -10.63
N ARG A 172 -3.35 -13.04 -11.04
CA ARG A 172 -4.05 -11.98 -11.79
C ARG A 172 -4.09 -10.68 -11.00
N LEU A 173 -4.26 -9.55 -11.67
CA LEU A 173 -4.45 -8.27 -10.97
C LEU A 173 -5.92 -8.09 -10.59
N CYS A 174 -6.21 -7.96 -9.30
CA CYS A 174 -7.48 -7.43 -8.81
C CYS A 174 -7.21 -6.17 -7.97
N LEU A 175 -7.78 -5.05 -8.41
CA LEU A 175 -7.51 -3.73 -7.85
C LEU A 175 -8.83 -3.03 -7.50
N TRP A 176 -8.98 -2.66 -6.22
CA TRP A 176 -9.97 -1.67 -5.82
C TRP A 176 -9.59 -0.33 -6.43
N LYS A 177 -10.51 0.31 -7.13
CA LYS A 177 -10.32 1.60 -7.78
C LYS A 177 -11.43 2.56 -7.39
N HIS A 178 -11.08 3.84 -7.33
CA HIS A 178 -12.07 4.91 -7.34
C HIS A 178 -12.96 4.81 -8.58
N THR A 179 -14.23 5.20 -8.44
CA THR A 179 -15.10 5.43 -9.60
C THR A 179 -14.57 6.57 -10.47
N GLN A 180 -15.11 6.77 -11.67
CA GLN A 180 -14.61 7.80 -12.60
C GLN A 180 -14.61 9.21 -12.01
N ASP A 181 -15.58 9.51 -11.12
CA ASP A 181 -15.68 10.80 -10.40
C ASP A 181 -14.90 10.85 -9.09
N GLY A 182 -14.35 9.71 -8.67
CA GLY A 182 -13.62 9.56 -7.42
C GLY A 182 -12.22 10.17 -7.49
N ASP A 183 -11.87 10.93 -6.46
CA ASP A 183 -10.57 11.58 -6.34
C ASP A 183 -9.85 11.04 -5.11
N ARG A 184 -8.74 10.31 -5.32
CA ARG A 184 -7.89 9.77 -4.24
C ARG A 184 -7.54 10.82 -3.19
N ARG A 185 -7.42 12.08 -3.59
CA ARG A 185 -7.03 13.16 -2.70
C ARG A 185 -8.13 13.50 -1.68
N LYS A 186 -9.36 13.06 -1.94
CA LYS A 186 -10.53 13.15 -1.05
C LYS A 186 -10.72 11.93 -0.16
N ASP A 187 -9.84 10.92 -0.21
CA ASP A 187 -9.94 9.72 0.64
C ASP A 187 -9.99 10.08 2.14
N VAL A 188 -9.32 11.17 2.50
CA VAL A 188 -9.30 11.74 3.85
C VAL A 188 -10.66 12.24 4.35
N GLU A 189 -11.60 12.51 3.45
CA GLU A 189 -12.94 13.03 3.75
C GLU A 189 -13.88 11.93 4.24
N PHE A 190 -13.57 10.65 3.98
CA PHE A 190 -14.36 9.54 4.49
C PHE A 190 -14.18 9.37 6.01
N SER A 191 -15.31 9.43 6.72
CA SER A 191 -15.37 9.32 8.17
C SER A 191 -14.95 7.94 8.71
N THR A 192 -15.19 6.89 7.93
CA THR A 192 -14.91 5.50 8.30
C THR A 192 -14.32 4.72 7.12
N PHE A 193 -13.57 3.66 7.43
CA PHE A 193 -12.97 2.79 6.41
C PHE A 193 -14.04 2.14 5.53
N GLU A 194 -15.15 1.69 6.11
CA GLU A 194 -16.22 0.99 5.39
C GLU A 194 -16.85 1.88 4.34
N ARG A 195 -17.09 3.17 4.65
CA ARG A 195 -17.62 4.13 3.67
C ARG A 195 -16.65 4.36 2.51
N PHE A 196 -15.36 4.50 2.83
CA PHE A 196 -14.32 4.61 1.82
C PHE A 196 -14.28 3.35 0.94
N ARG A 197 -14.16 2.17 1.55
CA ARG A 197 -14.06 0.89 0.86
C ARG A 197 -15.29 0.55 0.03
N ASN A 198 -16.48 0.94 0.45
CA ASN A 198 -17.72 0.76 -0.32
C ASN A 198 -17.86 1.77 -1.46
N SER A 199 -17.11 2.88 -1.46
CA SER A 199 -17.05 3.81 -2.60
C SER A 199 -16.14 3.33 -3.73
N LEU A 200 -15.34 2.29 -3.48
CA LEU A 200 -14.42 1.72 -4.47
C LEU A 200 -15.10 0.60 -5.27
N MET A 201 -14.71 0.48 -6.53
CA MET A 201 -15.09 -0.63 -7.41
C MET A 201 -13.93 -1.60 -7.55
N LEU A 202 -14.21 -2.90 -7.44
CA LEU A 202 -13.21 -3.92 -7.72
C LEU A 202 -13.13 -4.16 -9.23
N GLN A 203 -11.93 -4.02 -9.79
CA GLN A 203 -11.64 -4.38 -11.17
C GLN A 203 -10.60 -5.49 -11.19
N CYS A 204 -10.95 -6.62 -11.80
CA CYS A 204 -10.04 -7.76 -11.98
C CYS A 204 -9.70 -7.94 -13.45
N GLY A 205 -8.44 -8.25 -13.74
CA GLY A 205 -8.01 -8.72 -15.04
C GLY A 205 -8.31 -10.21 -15.25
N GLU A 206 -7.99 -10.70 -16.43
CA GLU A 206 -8.13 -12.12 -16.78
C GLU A 206 -7.12 -12.99 -16.01
N GLY A 207 -7.44 -14.29 -15.92
CA GLY A 207 -6.62 -15.31 -15.26
C GLY A 207 -7.10 -15.65 -13.85
N GLU A 208 -6.21 -16.29 -13.08
CA GLU A 208 -6.49 -16.86 -11.76
C GLU A 208 -5.64 -16.21 -10.67
N ALA A 209 -6.11 -16.31 -9.42
CA ALA A 209 -5.32 -15.93 -8.25
C ALA A 209 -4.13 -16.90 -8.08
N ALA A 210 -2.98 -16.38 -7.62
CA ALA A 210 -1.89 -17.25 -7.19
C ALA A 210 -2.14 -17.75 -5.76
N VAL A 211 -1.84 -19.01 -5.50
CA VAL A 211 -2.00 -19.59 -4.15
C VAL A 211 -0.66 -19.51 -3.43
N LEU A 212 -0.60 -18.69 -2.37
CA LEU A 212 0.51 -18.66 -1.44
C LEU A 212 0.16 -19.51 -0.21
N GLU A 213 0.83 -20.65 -0.05
CA GLU A 213 0.66 -21.50 1.11
C GLU A 213 1.60 -21.06 2.24
N PHE A 214 1.06 -20.93 3.45
CA PHE A 214 1.83 -20.58 4.63
C PHE A 214 1.44 -21.44 5.82
N THR A 215 2.43 -22.01 6.49
CA THR A 215 2.24 -22.76 7.74
C THR A 215 3.15 -22.16 8.80
N PRO A 216 2.64 -21.32 9.72
CA PRO A 216 3.47 -20.75 10.78
C PRO A 216 3.92 -21.86 11.73
N ASN A 217 5.18 -22.25 11.68
CA ASN A 217 5.77 -23.19 12.64
C ASN A 217 6.37 -22.42 13.84
N LYS A 218 6.83 -23.13 14.87
CA LYS A 218 7.72 -22.51 15.86
C LYS A 218 9.01 -22.14 15.13
N SER A 219 9.24 -20.84 15.03
CA SER A 219 10.58 -20.27 14.91
C SER A 219 11.42 -20.66 16.10
#